data_AF-A0A098TI87-F1
#
_entry.id   AF-A0A098TI87-F1
#
_cell.length_a   1.000
_cell.length_b   1.000
_cell.length_c   1.000
_cell.angle_alpha   90.00
_cell.angle_beta   90.00
_cell.angle_gamma   90.00
#
_symmetry.space_group_name_H-M   'P 1'
#
loop_
_entity.id
_entity.type
_entity.pdbx_description
1 polymer ?
#
loop_
_entity_poly.entity_id
_entity_poly.type
_entity_poly.pdbx_seq_one_letter_code
_entity_poly.pdbx_strand_id
1 'polypeptide(L)'
;PQAIEALYPKTQVQLCIVHLIRNCLRYVPWKDAKAVAADLKPIYQATTLEEAEAALDAFSTKWDALYPAISQIWIRHWDNVIPIFDDPMDIRKVIYTTNAIESLNRSLRKVIKTKAVFPDEESVFKLMYLAMNNIAKRWNRPIKNWKAALSHFAILFPGRFNY
;
A
#
# COMPACT_ATOMS: atom_id res chain seq x y z
N PRO A 1 -11.20 -4.26 9.69
CA PRO A 1 -11.35 -5.28 8.62
C PRO A 1 -12.55 -6.23 8.75
N GLN A 2 -13.53 -5.92 9.63
CA GLN A 2 -14.65 -6.78 9.99
C GLN A 2 -15.44 -7.38 8.80
N ALA A 3 -15.71 -6.61 7.75
CA ALA A 3 -16.43 -7.12 6.58
C ALA A 3 -15.64 -8.18 5.79
N ILE A 4 -14.31 -8.02 5.67
CA ILE A 4 -13.44 -8.99 5.01
C ILE A 4 -13.32 -10.24 5.88
N GLU A 5 -13.16 -10.08 7.18
CA GLU A 5 -13.05 -11.21 8.12
C GLU A 5 -14.33 -12.06 8.15
N ALA A 6 -15.49 -11.43 8.04
CA ALA A 6 -16.78 -12.13 8.01
C ALA A 6 -16.99 -12.97 6.74
N LEU A 7 -16.62 -12.44 5.56
CA LEU A 7 -16.88 -13.09 4.27
C LEU A 7 -15.70 -13.93 3.76
N TYR A 8 -14.48 -13.55 4.14
CA TYR A 8 -13.24 -14.18 3.71
C TYR A 8 -12.32 -14.41 4.93
N PRO A 9 -12.72 -15.27 5.89
CA PRO A 9 -12.03 -15.43 7.17
C PRO A 9 -10.60 -15.95 7.05
N LYS A 10 -10.24 -16.53 5.91
CA LYS A 10 -8.91 -17.06 5.61
C LYS A 10 -8.05 -16.05 4.81
N THR A 11 -8.51 -14.82 4.59
CA THR A 11 -7.74 -13.77 3.91
C THR A 11 -6.87 -13.07 4.93
N GLN A 12 -5.57 -13.04 4.67
CA GLN A 12 -4.64 -12.23 5.44
C GLN A 12 -4.82 -10.76 5.04
N VAL A 13 -5.15 -9.91 6.02
CA VAL A 13 -5.36 -8.48 5.77
C VAL A 13 -4.11 -7.69 6.08
N GLN A 14 -3.55 -7.08 5.04
CA GLN A 14 -2.42 -6.16 5.14
C GLN A 14 -2.88 -4.73 4.84
N LEU A 15 -2.48 -3.77 5.66
CA LEU A 15 -2.77 -2.36 5.47
C LEU A 15 -1.72 -1.73 4.55
N CYS A 16 -2.18 -1.08 3.48
CA CYS A 16 -1.31 -0.53 2.46
C CYS A 16 -0.28 0.48 3.02
N ILE A 17 1.00 0.10 2.97
CA ILE A 17 2.14 0.90 3.44
C ILE A 17 2.17 2.30 2.82
N VAL A 18 1.84 2.42 1.54
CA VAL A 18 1.78 3.72 0.83
C VAL A 18 0.77 4.66 1.48
N HIS A 19 -0.41 4.15 1.83
CA HIS A 19 -1.45 4.95 2.48
C HIS A 19 -1.08 5.27 3.93
N LEU A 20 -0.39 4.35 4.63
CA LEU A 20 0.10 4.57 5.98
C LEU A 20 1.16 5.70 6.02
N ILE A 21 2.14 5.66 5.12
CA ILE A 21 3.15 6.73 4.96
C ILE A 21 2.46 8.07 4.69
N ARG A 22 1.50 8.11 3.74
CA ARG A 22 0.76 9.35 3.44
C ARG A 22 -0.03 9.87 4.62
N ASN A 23 -0.64 8.98 5.41
CA ASN A 23 -1.36 9.38 6.60
C ASN A 23 -0.40 10.06 7.59
N CYS A 24 0.80 9.51 7.79
CA CYS A 24 1.83 10.12 8.63
C CYS A 24 2.26 11.49 8.10
N LEU A 25 2.56 11.59 6.81
CA LEU A 25 3.06 12.82 6.20
C LEU A 25 2.04 13.98 6.20
N ARG A 26 0.76 13.73 6.48
CA ARG A 26 -0.25 14.80 6.68
C ARG A 26 0.05 15.66 7.91
N TYR A 27 0.74 15.11 8.90
CA TYR A 27 1.09 15.80 10.15
C TYR A 27 2.48 16.45 10.11
N VAL A 28 3.18 16.33 8.99
CA VAL A 28 4.58 16.75 8.85
C VAL A 28 4.67 17.92 7.87
N PRO A 29 5.26 19.06 8.26
CA PRO A 29 5.56 20.16 7.35
C PRO A 29 6.42 19.73 6.17
N TRP A 30 6.23 20.37 5.02
CA TRP A 30 6.92 20.03 3.78
C TRP A 30 8.46 19.97 3.91
N LYS A 31 9.05 20.85 4.73
CA LYS A 31 10.50 20.90 5.00
C LYS A 31 11.06 19.58 5.54
N ASP A 32 10.29 18.86 6.35
CA ASP A 32 10.75 17.65 7.04
C ASP A 32 10.17 16.38 6.40
N ALA A 33 9.15 16.51 5.55
CA ALA A 33 8.45 15.38 4.93
C ALA A 33 9.39 14.42 4.20
N LYS A 34 10.44 14.92 3.53
CA LYS A 34 11.43 14.08 2.85
C LYS A 34 12.28 13.27 3.84
N ALA A 35 12.69 13.89 4.95
CA ALA A 35 13.50 13.23 5.97
C ALA A 35 12.67 12.18 6.71
N VAL A 36 11.45 12.54 7.14
CA VAL A 36 10.51 11.59 7.75
C VAL A 36 10.22 10.40 6.83
N ALA A 37 9.93 10.65 5.55
CA ALA A 37 9.70 9.56 4.60
C ALA A 37 10.92 8.65 4.38
N ALA A 38 12.14 9.18 4.52
CA ALA A 38 13.35 8.38 4.47
C ALA A 38 13.49 7.50 5.72
N ASP A 39 13.23 8.06 6.90
CA ASP A 39 13.31 7.35 8.19
C ASP A 39 12.17 6.35 8.42
N LEU A 40 11.07 6.46 7.67
CA LEU A 40 10.02 5.43 7.65
C LEU A 40 10.41 4.18 6.86
N LYS A 41 11.38 4.27 5.92
CA LYS A 41 11.77 3.15 5.06
C LYS A 41 12.29 1.95 5.84
N PRO A 42 13.21 2.09 6.81
CA PRO A 42 13.74 0.95 7.55
C PRO A 42 12.64 0.10 8.19
N ILE A 43 11.54 0.71 8.62
CA ILE A 43 10.41 0.00 9.25
C ILE A 43 9.85 -1.07 8.31
N TYR A 44 9.47 -0.72 7.08
CA TYR A 44 8.83 -1.66 6.14
C TYR A 44 9.81 -2.34 5.16
N GLN A 45 11.10 -1.98 5.21
CA GLN A 45 12.17 -2.60 4.43
C GLN A 45 13.06 -3.52 5.26
N ALA A 46 12.84 -3.60 6.58
CA ALA A 46 13.52 -4.52 7.49
C ALA A 46 13.37 -5.98 7.01
N THR A 47 14.39 -6.79 7.28
CA THR A 47 14.42 -8.20 6.87
C THR A 47 13.52 -9.02 7.78
N THR A 48 13.59 -8.76 9.08
CA THR A 48 12.81 -9.43 10.13
C THR A 48 11.84 -8.47 10.81
N LEU A 49 10.88 -9.04 11.55
CA LEU A 49 9.93 -8.27 12.35
C LEU A 49 10.65 -7.51 13.47
N GLU A 50 11.63 -8.14 14.13
CA GLU A 50 12.39 -7.55 15.23
C GLU A 50 13.19 -6.31 14.74
N GLU A 51 13.78 -6.39 13.55
CA GLU A 51 14.44 -5.24 12.91
C GLU A 51 13.43 -4.11 12.60
N ALA A 52 12.21 -4.47 12.20
CA ALA A 52 11.15 -3.51 11.90
C ALA A 52 10.65 -2.79 13.16
N GLU A 53 10.50 -3.53 14.26
CA GLU A 53 10.12 -2.99 15.57
C GLU A 53 11.20 -2.07 16.11
N ALA A 54 12.46 -2.49 16.07
CA ALA A 54 13.60 -1.65 16.45
C ALA A 54 13.68 -0.37 15.60
N ALA A 55 13.37 -0.46 14.30
CA ALA A 55 13.31 0.70 13.42
C ALA A 55 12.14 1.63 13.78
N LEU A 56 10.98 1.10 14.18
CA LEU A 56 9.84 1.88 14.63
C LEU A 56 10.14 2.60 15.95
N ASP A 57 10.85 1.96 16.87
CA ASP A 57 11.31 2.57 18.12
C ASP A 57 12.37 3.67 17.90
N ALA A 58 13.31 3.44 16.99
CA ALA A 58 14.27 4.47 16.60
C ALA A 58 13.57 5.66 15.94
N PHE A 59 12.54 5.40 15.13
CA PHE A 59 11.73 6.43 14.48
C PHE A 59 10.93 7.26 15.49
N SER A 60 10.28 6.61 16.46
CA SER A 60 9.52 7.28 17.53
C SER A 60 10.43 8.17 18.37
N THR A 61 11.59 7.64 18.79
CA THR A 61 12.60 8.38 19.56
C THR A 61 13.05 9.65 18.85
N LYS A 62 13.23 9.59 17.51
CA LYS A 62 13.70 10.73 16.72
C LYS A 62 12.64 11.79 16.49
N TRP A 63 11.40 11.38 16.21
CA TRP A 63 10.39 12.28 15.65
C TRP A 63 9.26 12.64 16.60
N ASP A 64 8.96 11.84 17.63
CA ASP A 64 7.75 12.04 18.44
C ASP A 64 7.77 13.33 19.25
N ALA A 65 8.95 13.84 19.60
CA ALA A 65 9.08 15.14 20.27
C ALA A 65 8.58 16.31 19.39
N LEU A 66 8.71 16.19 18.07
CA LEU A 66 8.26 17.20 17.10
C LEU A 66 6.87 16.88 16.55
N TYR A 67 6.60 15.59 16.33
CA TYR A 67 5.42 15.09 15.62
C TYR A 67 4.81 13.88 16.36
N PRO A 68 4.16 14.06 17.52
CA PRO A 68 3.74 12.95 18.40
C PRO A 68 2.78 11.93 17.73
N ALA A 69 2.08 12.34 16.67
CA ALA A 69 1.10 11.49 16.00
C ALA A 69 1.73 10.46 15.05
N ILE A 70 2.95 10.67 14.57
CA ILE A 70 3.43 9.93 13.40
C ILE A 70 3.87 8.51 13.72
N SER A 71 4.49 8.23 14.87
CA SER A 71 4.74 6.85 15.33
C SER A 71 3.43 6.15 15.72
N GLN A 72 2.52 6.88 16.38
CA GLN A 72 1.26 6.36 16.90
C GLN A 72 0.36 5.80 15.79
N ILE A 73 0.41 6.39 14.59
CA ILE A 73 -0.29 5.87 13.42
C ILE A 73 0.21 4.46 13.07
N TRP A 74 1.52 4.21 13.14
CA TRP A 74 2.09 2.89 12.85
C TRP A 74 1.77 1.90 13.96
N ILE A 75 1.96 2.30 15.22
CA ILE A 75 1.69 1.45 16.40
C ILE A 75 0.24 0.97 16.40
N ARG A 76 -0.73 1.87 16.16
CA ARG A 76 -2.17 1.51 16.11
C ARG A 76 -2.53 0.54 14.99
N HIS A 77 -1.74 0.50 13.92
CA HIS A 77 -1.99 -0.33 12.75
C HIS A 77 -0.97 -1.47 12.62
N TRP A 78 -0.12 -1.69 13.63
CA TRP A 78 1.04 -2.57 13.54
C TRP A 78 0.64 -4.00 13.18
N ASP A 79 -0.41 -4.53 13.82
CA ASP A 79 -0.96 -5.86 13.51
C ASP A 79 -1.39 -6.03 12.04
N ASN A 80 -1.74 -4.93 11.36
CA ASN A 80 -2.07 -4.95 9.94
C ASN A 80 -0.87 -4.59 9.04
N VAL A 81 0.26 -4.19 9.61
CA VAL A 81 1.54 -4.02 8.89
C VAL A 81 2.32 -5.34 8.89
N ILE A 82 2.37 -6.04 10.03
CA ILE A 82 3.12 -7.30 10.24
C ILE A 82 2.97 -8.31 9.09
N PRO A 83 1.76 -8.57 8.54
CA PRO A 83 1.57 -9.49 7.42
C PRO A 83 2.51 -9.31 6.22
N ILE A 84 3.02 -8.10 5.97
CA ILE A 84 3.95 -7.87 4.87
C ILE A 84 5.28 -8.63 5.04
N PHE A 85 5.65 -9.00 6.28
CA PHE A 85 6.90 -9.67 6.58
C PHE A 85 6.91 -11.16 6.19
N ASP A 86 5.74 -11.78 5.95
CA ASP A 86 5.65 -13.15 5.45
C ASP A 86 6.07 -13.28 3.98
N ASP A 87 6.09 -12.16 3.26
CA ASP A 87 6.51 -12.08 1.88
C ASP A 87 8.02 -11.83 1.75
N PRO A 88 8.72 -12.38 0.75
CA PRO A 88 10.10 -12.01 0.44
C PRO A 88 10.16 -10.57 -0.12
N MET A 89 11.33 -9.95 0.01
CA MET A 89 11.56 -8.55 -0.38
C MET A 89 11.14 -8.22 -1.82
N ASP A 90 11.29 -9.15 -2.77
CA ASP A 90 10.86 -8.97 -4.15
C ASP A 90 9.34 -8.78 -4.28
N ILE A 91 8.56 -9.50 -3.47
CA ILE A 91 7.10 -9.37 -3.41
C ILE A 91 6.74 -8.10 -2.63
N ARG A 92 7.35 -7.88 -1.45
CA ARG A 92 7.11 -6.67 -0.63
C ARG A 92 7.31 -5.39 -1.45
N LYS A 93 8.33 -5.36 -2.29
CA LYS A 93 8.61 -4.22 -3.18
C LYS A 93 7.41 -3.89 -4.06
N VAL A 94 6.74 -4.89 -4.63
CA VAL A 94 5.52 -4.66 -5.42
C VAL A 94 4.42 -4.06 -4.54
N ILE A 95 4.23 -4.58 -3.33
CA ILE A 95 3.20 -4.16 -2.36
C ILE A 95 3.38 -2.69 -1.95
N TYR A 96 4.59 -2.27 -1.56
CA TYR A 96 4.83 -0.91 -1.10
C TYR A 96 5.19 0.09 -2.22
N THR A 97 5.26 -0.34 -3.49
CA THR A 97 5.43 0.63 -4.58
C THR A 97 4.16 1.46 -4.77
N THR A 98 4.33 2.76 -4.95
CA THR A 98 3.21 3.67 -5.26
C THR A 98 2.75 3.57 -6.71
N ASN A 99 3.54 2.96 -7.59
CA ASN A 99 3.42 3.13 -9.04
C ASN A 99 2.10 2.62 -9.62
N ALA A 100 1.63 1.44 -9.22
CA ALA A 100 0.42 0.86 -9.79
C ALA A 100 -0.83 1.69 -9.43
N ILE A 101 -1.01 1.97 -8.14
CA ILE A 101 -2.15 2.73 -7.63
C ILE A 101 -2.10 4.20 -8.05
N GLU A 102 -0.92 4.85 -7.96
CA GLU A 102 -0.81 6.26 -8.36
C GLU A 102 -0.92 6.48 -9.86
N SER A 103 -0.40 5.57 -10.68
CA SER A 103 -0.56 5.67 -12.13
C SER A 103 -2.03 5.60 -12.53
N LEU A 104 -2.81 4.70 -11.90
CA LEU A 104 -4.25 4.61 -12.09
C LEU A 104 -4.95 5.89 -11.61
N ASN A 105 -4.74 6.30 -10.35
CA ASN A 105 -5.34 7.50 -9.77
C ASN A 105 -5.03 8.76 -10.59
N ARG A 106 -3.78 8.94 -11.03
CA ARG A 106 -3.37 10.06 -11.87
C ARG A 106 -4.09 10.05 -13.21
N SER A 107 -4.22 8.87 -13.83
CA SER A 107 -4.91 8.72 -15.11
C SER A 107 -6.41 9.01 -14.99
N LEU A 108 -7.07 8.51 -13.95
CA LEU A 108 -8.47 8.81 -13.66
C LEU A 108 -8.69 10.30 -13.37
N ARG A 109 -7.85 10.91 -12.52
CA ARG A 109 -7.87 12.37 -12.25
C ARG A 109 -7.74 13.18 -13.53
N LYS A 110 -6.89 12.76 -14.47
CA LYS A 110 -6.73 13.43 -15.77
C LYS A 110 -8.03 13.41 -16.60
N VAL A 111 -8.75 12.29 -16.59
CA VAL A 111 -10.03 12.14 -17.33
C VAL A 111 -11.12 13.05 -16.75
N ILE A 112 -11.21 13.13 -15.42
CA ILE A 112 -12.24 13.95 -14.77
C ILE A 112 -11.88 15.43 -14.66
N LYS A 113 -10.59 15.81 -14.76
CA LYS A 113 -10.15 17.21 -14.57
C LYS A 113 -10.87 18.20 -15.50
N THR A 114 -11.33 17.75 -16.66
CA THR A 114 -12.05 18.58 -17.64
C THR A 114 -13.58 18.56 -17.47
N LYS A 115 -14.09 17.84 -16.46
CA LYS A 115 -15.52 17.71 -16.17
C LYS A 115 -15.84 18.47 -14.89
N ALA A 116 -16.48 19.64 -15.02
CA ALA A 116 -16.83 20.49 -13.88
C ALA A 116 -17.99 19.92 -13.05
N VAL A 117 -18.99 19.33 -13.72
CA VAL A 117 -20.18 18.73 -13.11
C VAL A 117 -20.58 17.49 -13.90
N PHE A 118 -21.14 16.49 -13.21
CA PHE A 118 -21.77 15.32 -13.82
C PHE A 118 -23.29 15.44 -13.70
N PRO A 119 -24.06 15.08 -14.74
CA PRO A 119 -25.52 15.17 -14.71
C PRO A 119 -26.17 14.20 -13.71
N ASP A 120 -25.59 13.02 -13.53
CA ASP A 120 -26.07 11.96 -12.64
C ASP A 120 -24.94 10.98 -12.29
N GLU A 121 -25.20 10.06 -11.36
CA GLU A 121 -24.25 9.06 -10.90
C GLU A 121 -23.85 8.07 -12.01
N GLU A 122 -24.79 7.69 -12.88
CA GLU A 122 -24.54 6.74 -13.97
C GLU A 122 -23.49 7.27 -14.97
N SER A 123 -23.54 8.58 -15.25
CA SER A 123 -22.58 9.27 -16.11
C SER A 123 -21.16 9.22 -15.54
N VAL A 124 -21.00 9.26 -14.21
CA VAL A 124 -19.71 9.08 -13.53
C VAL A 124 -19.23 7.66 -13.72
N PHE A 125 -20.07 6.66 -13.43
CA PHE A 125 -19.70 5.25 -13.58
C PHE A 125 -19.31 4.91 -15.01
N LYS A 126 -20.08 5.38 -16.00
CA LYS A 126 -19.78 5.16 -17.42
C LYS A 126 -18.44 5.75 -17.81
N LEU A 127 -18.13 6.98 -17.40
CA LEU A 127 -16.85 7.61 -17.70
C LEU A 127 -15.68 6.87 -17.03
N MET A 128 -15.83 6.50 -15.76
CA MET A 128 -14.80 5.76 -15.02
C MET A 128 -14.56 4.39 -15.63
N TYR A 129 -15.62 3.66 -15.99
CA TYR A 129 -15.55 2.37 -16.68
C TYR A 129 -14.78 2.48 -18.00
N LEU A 130 -15.15 3.43 -18.85
CA LEU A 130 -14.46 3.65 -20.13
C LEU A 130 -12.99 4.04 -19.94
N ALA A 131 -12.70 4.87 -18.93
CA ALA A 131 -11.33 5.25 -18.59
C ALA A 131 -10.50 4.04 -18.14
N MET A 132 -11.03 3.22 -17.24
CA MET A 132 -10.39 2.01 -16.74
C MET A 132 -10.13 1.01 -17.87
N ASN A 133 -11.11 0.76 -18.75
CA ASN A 133 -10.95 -0.09 -19.92
C ASN A 133 -9.82 0.41 -20.84
N ASN A 134 -9.72 1.72 -21.07
CA ASN A 134 -8.67 2.27 -21.90
C ASN A 134 -7.28 2.18 -21.24
N ILE A 135 -7.20 2.33 -19.91
CA ILE A 135 -5.96 2.17 -19.14
C ILE A 135 -5.51 0.71 -19.18
N ALA A 136 -6.42 -0.24 -18.97
CA ALA A 136 -6.14 -1.67 -18.93
C ALA A 136 -5.52 -2.20 -20.23
N LYS A 137 -5.86 -1.61 -21.40
CA LYS A 137 -5.22 -1.93 -22.69
C LYS A 137 -3.69 -1.76 -22.68
N ARG A 138 -3.14 -0.97 -21.76
CA ARG A 138 -1.71 -0.71 -21.61
C ARG A 138 -1.04 -1.61 -20.55
N TRP A 139 -1.79 -2.51 -19.92
CA TRP A 139 -1.28 -3.44 -18.91
C TRP A 139 -0.88 -4.78 -19.54
N ASN A 140 0.08 -4.69 -20.46
CA ASN A 140 0.56 -5.79 -21.28
C ASN A 140 1.91 -6.35 -20.80
N ARG A 141 2.51 -5.78 -19.74
CA ARG A 141 3.76 -6.28 -19.16
C ARG A 141 3.48 -7.08 -17.89
N PRO A 142 3.92 -8.35 -17.80
CA PRO A 142 3.77 -9.13 -16.59
C PRO A 142 4.63 -8.56 -15.45
N ILE A 143 4.25 -8.89 -14.22
CA ILE A 143 5.05 -8.59 -13.03
C ILE A 143 6.38 -9.34 -13.14
N LYS A 144 7.49 -8.65 -12.87
CA LYS A 144 8.82 -9.27 -12.86
C LYS A 144 8.86 -10.39 -11.81
N ASN A 145 9.56 -11.48 -12.11
CA ASN A 145 9.72 -12.62 -11.20
C ASN A 145 8.40 -13.27 -10.74
N TRP A 146 7.31 -13.14 -11.51
CA TRP A 146 6.00 -13.66 -11.13
C TRP A 146 5.99 -15.16 -10.79
N LYS A 147 6.75 -16.00 -11.51
CA LYS A 147 6.81 -17.45 -11.21
C LYS A 147 7.39 -17.75 -9.83
N ALA A 148 8.41 -17.00 -9.40
CA ALA A 148 8.99 -17.15 -8.08
C ALA A 148 8.00 -16.70 -6.99
N ALA A 149 7.31 -15.57 -7.23
CA ALA A 149 6.25 -15.09 -6.33
C ALA A 149 5.09 -16.10 -6.22
N LEU A 150 4.64 -16.67 -7.35
CA LEU A 150 3.60 -17.69 -7.38
C LEU A 150 4.01 -18.94 -6.61
N SER A 151 5.27 -19.38 -6.74
CA SER A 151 5.80 -20.50 -5.95
C SER A 151 5.81 -20.19 -4.45
N HIS A 152 6.17 -18.97 -4.06
CA HIS A 152 6.11 -18.53 -2.65
C HIS A 152 4.68 -18.58 -2.12
N PHE A 153 3.73 -18.01 -2.85
CA PHE A 153 2.33 -18.02 -2.44
C PHE A 153 1.73 -19.42 -2.35
N ALA A 154 2.12 -20.33 -3.25
CA ALA A 154 1.73 -21.73 -3.20
C ALA A 154 2.16 -22.43 -1.89
N ILE A 155 3.36 -22.10 -1.39
CA ILE A 155 3.89 -22.62 -0.12
C ILE A 155 3.20 -21.95 1.07
N LEU A 156 3.07 -20.62 1.04
CA LEU A 156 2.50 -19.83 2.12
C LEU A 156 1.00 -20.12 2.31
N PHE A 157 0.28 -20.42 1.22
CA PHE A 157 -1.16 -20.66 1.22
C PHE A 157 -1.49 -22.04 0.62
N PRO A 158 -1.18 -23.13 1.34
CA PRO A 158 -1.39 -24.49 0.83
C PRO A 158 -2.87 -24.75 0.52
N GLY A 159 -3.13 -25.43 -0.60
CA GLY A 159 -4.49 -25.79 -1.04
C GLY A 159 -5.33 -24.62 -1.57
N ARG A 160 -4.73 -23.44 -1.83
CA ARG A 160 -5.41 -22.28 -2.41
C ARG A 160 -5.24 -22.12 -3.91
N PHE A 161 -4.28 -22.82 -4.50
CA PHE A 161 -3.96 -22.77 -5.93
C PHE A 161 -4.38 -24.08 -6.59
N ASN A 162 -5.10 -23.97 -7.71
CA ASN A 162 -5.36 -25.10 -8.60
C ASN A 162 -4.18 -25.15 -9.59
N TYR A 163 -3.39 -26.22 -9.52
CA TYR A 163 -2.31 -26.48 -10.47
C TYR A 163 -2.84 -27.11 -11.75
#